data_AF-A0AAF0JBT6-F1
#
_entry.id   AF-A0AAF0JBT6-F1
#
_cell.length_a   1.000
_cell.length_b   1.000
_cell.length_c   1.000
_cell.angle_alpha   90.00
_cell.angle_beta   90.00
_cell.angle_gamma   90.00
#
_symmetry.space_group_name_H-M   'P 1'
#
loop_
_entity.id
_entity.type
_entity.pdbx_description
1 polymer ?
#
loop_
_entity_poly.entity_id
_entity_poly.type
_entity_poly.pdbx_seq_one_letter_code
_entity_poly.pdbx_strand_id
1 'polypeptide(L)'
;MSQRAAPGPPPGPPPGPPPKRPVDTSAPPPLPEGPIFVPPPGWSNIDEEEAKERDRTPQQKEIDRVVRGAFRLNAYDMLDVTPDMDDKAITKVFRRKSLLIHPDKVSEDYQERAMEAFDLLKKALDQLLDEERRQRLNEVTRSGRSLALQELRLPFTMSEEELEKEQQPGGKLHNLTPSFQERIKRCTNHLMREDELNRMNAMRLKQEAEAEARKMREAAEQELKRKAEVESVWEDTRDHRVEGWRSFQKNKKKKKKMDVLG
;
A
#
# COMPACT_ATOMS: atom_id res chain seq x y z
N MET A 1 26.86 88.64 55.89
CA MET A 1 25.96 87.47 55.78
C MET A 1 24.60 87.93 55.29
N SER A 2 24.20 87.47 54.11
CA SER A 2 22.85 87.02 53.74
C SER A 2 22.59 87.36 52.28
N GLN A 3 22.55 86.29 51.48
CA GLN A 3 22.31 86.29 50.04
C GLN A 3 20.87 86.76 49.76
N ARG A 4 20.68 87.61 48.76
CA ARG A 4 19.36 87.86 48.17
C ARG A 4 19.36 87.31 46.74
N ALA A 5 18.63 86.21 46.58
CA ALA A 5 18.36 85.57 45.30
C ALA A 5 17.48 86.46 44.41
N ALA A 6 17.79 86.48 43.11
CA ALA A 6 16.98 87.12 42.08
C ALA A 6 15.71 86.29 41.78
N PRO A 7 14.56 86.92 41.48
CA PRO A 7 13.34 86.20 41.14
C PRO A 7 13.40 85.60 39.73
N GLY A 8 13.07 84.32 39.60
CA GLY A 8 12.95 83.63 38.32
C GLY A 8 11.72 84.08 37.51
N PRO A 9 11.74 83.92 36.17
CA PRO A 9 10.66 84.34 35.29
C PRO A 9 9.38 83.47 35.46
N PRO A 10 8.19 84.02 35.15
CA PRO A 10 6.90 83.37 35.39
C PRO A 10 6.64 82.18 34.44
N PRO A 11 5.79 81.22 34.84
CA PRO A 11 5.52 80.01 34.08
C PRO A 11 4.77 80.30 32.77
N GLY A 12 5.24 79.70 31.67
CA GLY A 12 4.61 79.78 30.36
C GLY A 12 3.26 79.07 30.28
N PRO A 13 2.40 79.42 29.31
CA PRO A 13 1.06 78.88 29.16
C PRO A 13 1.07 77.39 28.75
N PRO A 14 0.05 76.60 29.14
CA PRO A 14 -0.01 75.17 28.84
C PRO A 14 -0.22 74.92 27.33
N PRO A 15 0.32 73.80 26.80
CA PRO A 15 0.18 73.46 25.39
C PRO A 15 -1.29 73.13 25.03
N GLY A 16 -1.75 73.71 23.91
CA GLY A 16 -3.10 73.49 23.38
C GLY A 16 -3.34 72.05 22.89
N PRO A 17 -4.62 71.65 22.74
CA PRO A 17 -4.98 70.29 22.34
C PRO A 17 -4.48 69.96 20.93
N PRO A 18 -4.07 68.70 20.67
CA PRO A 18 -3.53 68.30 19.39
C PRO A 18 -4.60 68.40 18.28
N PRO A 19 -4.21 68.79 17.05
CA PRO A 19 -5.13 68.88 15.92
C PRO A 19 -5.76 67.51 15.61
N LYS A 20 -7.07 67.50 15.35
CA LYS A 20 -7.81 66.30 14.94
C LYS A 20 -7.20 65.76 13.64
N ARG A 21 -6.85 64.48 13.66
CA ARG A 21 -6.33 63.73 12.50
C ARG A 21 -7.37 63.81 11.36
N PRO A 22 -6.99 64.12 10.11
CA PRO A 22 -7.92 64.06 8.99
C PRO A 22 -8.43 62.62 8.84
N VAL A 23 -9.75 62.47 8.71
CA VAL A 23 -10.40 61.21 8.37
C VAL A 23 -9.94 60.80 6.97
N ASP A 24 -9.15 59.74 6.90
CA ASP A 24 -8.77 59.09 5.66
C ASP A 24 -9.99 58.37 5.09
N THR A 25 -10.55 58.91 3.99
CA THR A 25 -11.69 58.37 3.26
C THR A 25 -11.30 57.30 2.23
N SER A 26 -10.11 56.69 2.32
CA SER A 26 -9.68 55.64 1.40
C SER A 26 -10.02 54.20 1.83
N ALA A 27 -11.18 54.00 2.48
CA ALA A 27 -11.71 52.64 2.66
C ALA A 27 -12.18 52.10 1.28
N PRO A 28 -11.66 50.96 0.79
CA PRO A 28 -12.22 50.32 -0.40
C PRO A 28 -13.68 49.90 -0.11
N PRO A 29 -14.58 49.95 -1.11
CA PRO A 29 -15.96 49.55 -0.91
C PRO A 29 -16.04 48.11 -0.41
N PRO A 30 -17.02 47.76 0.45
CA PRO A 30 -17.22 46.37 0.86
C PRO A 30 -17.44 45.54 -0.41
N LEU A 31 -16.67 44.46 -0.54
CA LEU A 31 -16.81 43.52 -1.65
C LEU A 31 -18.26 43.03 -1.69
N PRO A 32 -18.85 42.84 -2.90
CA PRO A 32 -20.20 42.29 -3.01
C PRO A 32 -20.22 40.94 -2.28
N GLU A 33 -21.22 40.75 -1.40
CA GLU A 33 -21.44 39.47 -0.71
C GLU A 33 -21.52 38.38 -1.78
N GLY A 34 -20.44 37.59 -1.89
CA GLY A 34 -20.39 36.45 -2.79
C GLY A 34 -21.51 35.46 -2.40
N PRO A 35 -21.95 34.61 -3.34
CA PRO A 35 -22.96 33.61 -3.03
C PRO A 35 -22.51 32.80 -1.82
N ILE A 36 -23.39 32.66 -0.82
CA ILE A 36 -23.17 31.83 0.37
C ILE A 36 -22.69 30.48 -0.15
N PHE A 37 -21.41 30.17 0.08
CA PHE A 37 -20.86 28.86 -0.22
C PHE A 37 -21.56 27.87 0.71
N VAL A 38 -22.58 27.20 0.20
CA VAL A 38 -23.20 26.08 0.89
C VAL A 38 -22.28 24.89 0.60
N PRO A 39 -21.49 24.41 1.58
CA PRO A 39 -20.57 23.31 1.34
C PRO A 39 -21.36 22.07 0.89
N PRO A 40 -20.85 21.27 -0.08
CA PRO A 40 -21.52 20.06 -0.53
C PRO A 40 -21.77 19.11 0.65
N PRO A 41 -22.87 18.32 0.64
CA PRO A 41 -23.13 17.33 1.68
C PRO A 41 -21.96 16.34 1.74
N GLY A 42 -21.23 16.36 2.87
CA GLY A 42 -20.00 15.57 3.10
C GLY A 42 -18.81 16.40 3.63
N TRP A 43 -18.81 17.71 3.42
CA TRP A 43 -17.72 18.59 3.89
C TRP A 43 -17.84 18.94 5.38
N SER A 44 -19.06 18.92 5.95
CA SER A 44 -19.30 19.16 7.38
C SER A 44 -18.70 18.09 8.31
N ASN A 45 -18.51 16.87 7.80
CA ASN A 45 -17.99 15.75 8.59
C ASN A 45 -16.46 15.76 8.68
N ILE A 46 -15.79 16.43 7.74
CA ILE A 46 -14.32 16.52 7.70
C ILE A 46 -13.84 17.36 8.88
N ASP A 47 -14.47 18.51 9.11
CA ASP A 47 -14.13 19.40 10.23
C ASP A 47 -14.35 18.73 11.59
N GLU A 48 -15.38 17.88 11.71
CA GLU A 48 -15.70 17.15 12.93
C GLU A 48 -14.77 15.95 13.18
N GLU A 49 -14.39 15.21 12.13
CA GLU A 49 -13.37 14.16 12.24
C GLU A 49 -11.99 14.74 12.54
N GLU A 50 -11.60 15.85 11.90
CA GLU A 50 -10.35 16.55 12.19
C GLU A 50 -10.32 17.10 13.63
N ALA A 51 -11.44 17.64 14.13
CA ALA A 51 -11.56 18.07 15.52
C ALA A 51 -11.39 16.90 16.49
N LYS A 52 -12.05 15.76 16.22
CA LYS A 52 -11.88 14.53 17.01
C LYS A 52 -10.45 13.99 16.92
N GLU A 53 -9.77 14.15 15.79
CA GLU A 53 -8.38 13.72 15.61
C GLU A 53 -7.39 14.57 16.42
N ARG A 54 -7.65 15.88 16.55
CA ARG A 54 -6.89 16.79 17.42
C ARG A 54 -6.98 16.37 18.88
N ASP A 55 -8.16 15.97 19.32
CA ASP A 55 -8.47 15.56 20.71
C ASP A 55 -8.04 14.11 21.05
N ARG A 56 -7.54 13.32 20.08
CA ARG A 56 -7.08 11.96 20.38
C ARG A 56 -5.90 11.97 21.35
N THR A 57 -5.99 11.10 22.34
CA THR A 57 -4.90 10.83 23.28
C THR A 57 -3.68 10.28 22.52
N PRO A 58 -2.46 10.44 23.04
CA PRO A 58 -1.27 9.86 22.41
C PRO A 58 -1.37 8.34 22.21
N GLN A 59 -2.11 7.64 23.08
CA GLN A 59 -2.37 6.20 22.97
C GLN A 59 -3.26 5.88 21.76
N GLN A 60 -4.37 6.62 21.59
CA GLN A 60 -5.26 6.46 20.44
C GLN A 60 -4.56 6.79 19.13
N LYS A 61 -3.73 7.85 19.11
CA LYS A 61 -2.90 8.20 17.94
C LYS A 61 -1.93 7.07 17.57
N GLU A 62 -1.31 6.43 18.57
CA GLU A 62 -0.44 5.27 18.34
C GLU A 62 -1.21 4.07 17.78
N ILE A 63 -2.38 3.76 18.34
CA ILE A 63 -3.24 2.66 17.87
C ILE A 63 -3.66 2.90 16.42
N ASP A 64 -4.15 4.10 16.10
CA ASP A 64 -4.55 4.42 14.73
C ASP A 64 -3.37 4.40 13.76
N ARG A 65 -2.17 4.83 14.21
CA ARG A 65 -0.94 4.68 13.41
C ARG A 65 -0.67 3.22 13.10
N VAL A 66 -0.73 2.31 14.08
CA VAL A 66 -0.43 0.89 13.87
C VAL A 66 -1.50 0.20 13.01
N VAL A 67 -2.79 0.47 13.24
CA VAL A 67 -3.89 -0.22 12.54
C VAL A 67 -4.11 0.33 11.14
N ARG A 68 -4.05 1.66 10.97
CA ARG A 68 -4.43 2.34 9.71
C ARG A 68 -3.25 2.96 8.97
N GLY A 69 -2.30 3.54 9.69
CA GLY A 69 -1.20 4.31 9.10
C GLY A 69 -0.02 3.45 8.63
N ALA A 70 0.33 2.43 9.39
CA ALA A 70 1.50 1.61 9.17
C ALA A 70 1.24 0.55 8.11
N PHE A 71 2.23 0.34 7.24
CA PHE A 71 2.09 -0.65 6.18
C PHE A 71 2.25 -2.08 6.74
N ARG A 72 1.18 -2.88 6.68
CA ARG A 72 1.09 -4.23 7.29
C ARG A 72 2.20 -5.22 6.89
N LEU A 73 2.81 -5.06 5.72
CA LEU A 73 3.89 -5.94 5.25
C LEU A 73 5.28 -5.45 5.69
N ASN A 74 5.42 -4.20 6.12
CA ASN A 74 6.68 -3.63 6.56
C ASN A 74 6.77 -3.60 8.09
N ALA A 75 7.49 -4.58 8.65
CA ALA A 75 7.67 -4.69 10.10
C ALA A 75 8.45 -3.51 10.72
N TYR A 76 9.35 -2.86 9.95
CA TYR A 76 10.07 -1.68 10.40
C TYR A 76 9.15 -0.48 10.61
N ASP A 77 8.18 -0.30 9.71
CA ASP A 77 7.18 0.77 9.78
C ASP A 77 6.18 0.54 10.93
N MET A 78 5.78 -0.72 11.14
CA MET A 78 4.90 -1.11 12.26
C MET A 78 5.49 -0.77 13.62
N LEU A 79 6.77 -1.11 13.83
CA LEU A 79 7.47 -0.85 15.09
C LEU A 79 8.15 0.53 15.14
N ASP A 80 8.13 1.29 14.04
CA ASP A 80 8.83 2.57 13.84
C ASP A 80 10.31 2.49 14.29
N VAL A 81 11.02 1.54 13.70
CA VAL A 81 12.43 1.24 13.96
C VAL A 81 13.23 1.30 12.66
N THR A 82 14.52 1.58 12.75
CA THR A 82 15.42 1.56 11.59
C THR A 82 16.03 0.15 11.41
N PRO A 83 16.39 -0.24 10.18
CA PRO A 83 16.98 -1.55 9.90
C PRO A 83 18.29 -1.81 10.64
N ASP A 84 19.02 -0.75 11.00
CA ASP A 84 20.33 -0.81 11.67
C ASP A 84 20.24 -1.08 13.19
N MET A 85 19.03 -1.19 13.76
CA MET A 85 18.85 -1.41 15.20
C MET A 85 19.14 -2.87 15.61
N ASP A 86 19.76 -3.06 16.78
CA ASP A 86 19.97 -4.38 17.37
C ASP A 86 18.65 -5.01 17.88
N ASP A 87 18.60 -6.34 17.95
CA ASP A 87 17.41 -7.13 18.37
C ASP A 87 16.93 -6.74 19.77
N LYS A 88 17.89 -6.46 20.66
CA LYS A 88 17.61 -6.01 22.02
C LYS A 88 16.94 -4.64 22.02
N ALA A 89 17.34 -3.75 21.11
CA ALA A 89 16.73 -2.43 20.97
C ALA A 89 15.31 -2.54 20.39
N ILE A 90 15.12 -3.39 19.37
CA ILE A 90 13.80 -3.67 18.78
C ILE A 90 12.84 -4.21 19.85
N THR A 91 13.28 -5.18 20.66
CA THR A 91 12.49 -5.75 21.75
C THR A 91 12.12 -4.70 22.81
N LYS A 92 13.02 -3.77 23.14
CA LYS A 92 12.73 -2.66 24.06
C LYS A 92 11.68 -1.70 23.48
N VAL A 93 11.76 -1.39 22.18
CA VAL A 93 10.76 -0.55 21.50
C VAL A 93 9.40 -1.23 21.51
N PHE A 94 9.33 -2.53 21.21
CA PHE A 94 8.10 -3.32 21.30
C PHE A 94 7.50 -3.27 22.71
N ARG A 95 8.30 -3.51 23.76
CA ARG A 95 7.81 -3.46 25.16
C ARG A 95 7.23 -2.09 25.52
N ARG A 96 7.91 -1.01 25.11
CA ARG A 96 7.42 0.36 25.35
C ARG A 96 6.11 0.63 24.62
N LYS A 97 6.01 0.23 23.35
CA LYS A 97 4.81 0.46 22.53
C LYS A 97 3.63 -0.40 22.95
N SER A 98 3.85 -1.70 23.17
CA SER A 98 2.82 -2.64 23.62
C SER A 98 2.19 -2.26 24.96
N LEU A 99 2.97 -1.71 25.90
CA LEU A 99 2.43 -1.18 27.15
C LEU A 99 1.58 0.08 26.96
N LEU A 100 1.86 0.87 25.93
CA LEU A 100 1.11 2.09 25.60
C LEU A 100 -0.23 1.74 24.94
N ILE A 101 -0.27 0.71 24.10
CA ILE A 101 -1.46 0.29 23.34
C ILE A 101 -2.19 -0.90 23.97
N HIS A 102 -1.90 -1.24 25.22
CA HIS A 102 -2.50 -2.41 25.86
C HIS A 102 -4.03 -2.22 26.00
N PRO A 103 -4.85 -3.22 25.65
CA PRO A 103 -6.32 -3.09 25.64
C PRO A 103 -6.92 -2.71 27.00
N ASP A 104 -6.27 -3.09 28.11
CA ASP A 104 -6.69 -2.75 29.49
C ASP A 104 -6.54 -1.26 29.85
N LYS A 105 -5.72 -0.51 29.11
CA LYS A 105 -5.42 0.91 29.43
C LYS A 105 -6.16 1.91 28.55
N VAL A 106 -6.95 1.42 27.60
CA VAL A 106 -7.69 2.25 26.64
C VAL A 106 -9.17 2.22 26.94
N SER A 107 -9.89 3.24 26.48
CA SER A 107 -11.35 3.28 26.55
C SER A 107 -11.97 2.08 25.84
N GLU A 108 -13.14 1.64 26.31
CA GLU A 108 -13.88 0.48 25.77
C GLU A 108 -14.04 0.55 24.25
N ASP A 109 -14.34 1.74 23.70
CA ASP A 109 -14.50 1.98 22.25
C ASP A 109 -13.24 1.68 21.41
N TYR A 110 -12.06 1.76 22.01
CA TYR A 110 -10.77 1.53 21.33
C TYR A 110 -10.17 0.18 21.65
N GLN A 111 -10.78 -0.62 22.52
CA GLN A 111 -10.22 -1.87 23.00
C GLN A 111 -10.05 -2.90 21.87
N GLU A 112 -11.02 -3.02 20.97
CA GLU A 112 -10.92 -3.91 19.79
C GLU A 112 -9.75 -3.51 18.88
N ARG A 113 -9.60 -2.20 18.60
CA ARG A 113 -8.49 -1.68 17.80
C ARG A 113 -7.15 -1.85 18.49
N ALA A 114 -7.12 -1.70 19.81
CA ALA A 114 -5.92 -1.92 20.62
C ALA A 114 -5.50 -3.40 20.60
N MET A 115 -6.45 -4.34 20.63
CA MET A 115 -6.17 -5.76 20.45
C MET A 115 -5.56 -6.04 19.06
N GLU A 116 -6.18 -5.53 17.99
CA GLU A 116 -5.62 -5.66 16.64
C GLU A 116 -4.21 -5.05 16.53
N ALA A 117 -4.02 -3.85 17.07
CA ALA A 117 -2.73 -3.17 17.09
C ALA A 117 -1.65 -3.97 17.83
N PHE A 118 -2.01 -4.56 18.97
CA PHE A 118 -1.10 -5.38 19.76
C PHE A 118 -0.64 -6.63 19.00
N ASP A 119 -1.59 -7.32 18.35
CA ASP A 119 -1.28 -8.49 17.53
C ASP A 119 -0.40 -8.14 16.33
N LEU A 120 -0.64 -6.99 15.68
CA LEU A 120 0.20 -6.49 14.60
C LEU A 120 1.62 -6.15 15.07
N LEU A 121 1.77 -5.49 16.22
CA LEU A 121 3.08 -5.21 16.80
C LEU A 121 3.84 -6.50 17.15
N LYS A 122 3.14 -7.49 17.70
CA LYS A 122 3.73 -8.78 18.05
C LYS A 122 4.20 -9.53 16.80
N LYS A 123 3.36 -9.57 15.75
CA LYS A 123 3.72 -10.16 14.47
C LYS A 123 4.94 -9.47 13.83
N ALA A 124 5.02 -8.14 13.92
CA ALA A 124 6.16 -7.38 13.45
C ALA A 124 7.44 -7.73 14.23
N LEU A 125 7.35 -7.85 15.55
CA LEU A 125 8.48 -8.30 16.38
C LEU A 125 8.96 -9.69 15.96
N ASP A 126 8.04 -10.66 15.86
CA ASP A 126 8.37 -12.03 15.47
C ASP A 126 9.02 -12.10 14.07
N GLN A 127 8.60 -11.24 13.15
CA GLN A 127 9.20 -11.12 11.81
C GLN A 127 10.62 -10.52 11.85
N LEU A 128 10.89 -9.59 12.76
CA LEU A 128 12.22 -8.98 12.91
C LEU A 128 13.20 -9.84 13.70
N LEU A 129 12.72 -10.71 14.59
CA LEU A 129 13.56 -11.66 15.34
C LEU A 129 13.94 -12.89 14.50
N ASP A 130 13.21 -13.19 13.43
CA ASP A 130 13.53 -14.24 12.47
C ASP A 130 14.55 -13.70 11.44
N GLU A 131 15.79 -14.19 11.51
CA GLU A 131 16.91 -13.75 10.67
C GLU A 131 16.60 -13.86 9.17
N GLU A 132 15.92 -14.93 8.73
CA GLU A 132 15.63 -15.15 7.31
C GLU A 132 14.59 -14.14 6.80
N ARG A 133 13.56 -13.87 7.61
CA ARG A 133 12.54 -12.86 7.28
C ARG A 133 13.12 -11.46 7.35
N ARG A 134 13.98 -11.18 8.32
CA ARG A 134 14.65 -9.89 8.47
C ARG A 134 15.60 -9.62 7.32
N GLN A 135 16.36 -10.63 6.87
CA GLN A 135 17.24 -10.48 5.72
C GLN A 135 16.46 -10.13 4.45
N ARG A 136 15.37 -10.86 4.16
CA ARG A 136 14.48 -10.50 3.03
C ARG A 136 13.95 -9.08 3.15
N LEU A 137 13.53 -8.67 4.35
CA LEU A 137 13.03 -7.32 4.59
C LEU A 137 14.12 -6.27 4.32
N ASN A 138 15.35 -6.52 4.78
CA ASN A 138 16.52 -5.66 4.55
C ASN A 138 16.87 -5.55 3.06
N GLU A 139 16.80 -6.65 2.31
CA GLU A 139 17.03 -6.65 0.86
C GLU A 139 16.02 -5.75 0.14
N VAL A 140 14.74 -5.86 0.49
CA VAL A 140 13.69 -5.00 -0.07
C VAL A 140 13.87 -3.54 0.35
N THR A 141 14.23 -3.27 1.60
CA THR A 141 14.55 -1.91 2.08
C THR A 141 15.75 -1.31 1.34
N ARG A 142 16.79 -2.11 1.07
CA ARG A 142 17.96 -1.67 0.29
C ARG A 142 17.57 -1.33 -1.15
N SER A 143 16.76 -2.16 -1.79
CA SER A 143 16.19 -1.87 -3.11
C SER A 143 15.32 -0.60 -3.10
N GLY A 144 14.51 -0.42 -2.06
CA GLY A 144 13.71 0.78 -1.85
C GLY A 144 14.55 2.04 -1.70
N ARG A 145 15.69 1.97 -1.01
CA ARG A 145 16.68 3.05 -0.93
C ARG A 145 17.29 3.38 -2.29
N SER A 146 17.68 2.37 -3.06
CA SER A 146 18.19 2.57 -4.42
C SER A 146 17.15 3.24 -5.34
N LEU A 147 15.88 2.84 -5.24
CA LEU A 147 14.79 3.46 -5.99
C LEU A 147 14.56 4.92 -5.57
N ALA A 148 14.60 5.22 -4.27
CA ALA A 148 14.48 6.59 -3.76
C ALA A 148 15.63 7.50 -4.24
N LEU A 149 16.87 6.98 -4.30
CA LEU A 149 18.01 7.71 -4.88
C LEU A 149 17.82 7.94 -6.38
N GLN A 150 17.31 6.95 -7.10
CA GLN A 150 17.01 7.06 -8.53
C GLN A 150 15.95 8.12 -8.82
N GLU A 151 14.88 8.22 -8.02
CA GLU A 151 13.87 9.28 -8.14
C GLU A 151 14.48 10.69 -8.02
N LEU A 152 15.51 10.83 -7.18
CA LEU A 152 16.23 12.08 -6.97
C LEU A 152 17.37 12.29 -7.98
N ARG A 153 17.50 11.41 -8.97
CA ARG A 153 18.58 11.42 -9.97
C ARG A 153 19.96 11.42 -9.32
N LEU A 154 20.10 10.74 -8.19
CA LEU A 154 21.36 10.50 -7.50
C LEU A 154 21.89 9.11 -7.87
N PRO A 155 23.21 8.89 -7.83
CA PRO A 155 23.78 7.56 -8.04
C PRO A 155 23.28 6.56 -6.99
N PHE A 156 22.86 5.38 -7.44
CA PHE A 156 22.37 4.31 -6.55
C PHE A 156 23.46 3.72 -5.63
N THR A 157 24.74 3.98 -5.95
CA THR A 157 25.92 3.52 -5.19
C THR A 157 26.43 4.55 -4.18
N MET A 158 25.72 5.66 -3.95
CA MET A 158 26.17 6.66 -2.97
C MET A 158 26.36 6.03 -1.59
N SER A 159 27.52 6.27 -1.01
CA SER A 159 27.86 5.89 0.36
C SER A 159 27.11 6.75 1.39
N GLU A 160 27.01 6.29 2.63
CA GLU A 160 26.34 7.04 3.70
C GLU A 160 26.97 8.43 3.91
N GLU A 161 28.30 8.52 3.84
CA GLU A 161 29.04 9.78 3.98
C GLU A 161 28.71 10.80 2.87
N GLU A 162 28.42 10.33 1.65
CA GLU A 162 28.01 11.19 0.55
C GLU A 162 26.56 11.66 0.70
N LEU A 163 25.68 10.81 1.23
CA LEU A 163 24.32 11.22 1.57
C LEU A 163 24.31 12.29 2.66
N GLU A 164 25.13 12.13 3.70
CA GLU A 164 25.25 13.12 4.78
C GLU A 164 25.69 14.49 4.24
N LYS A 165 26.60 14.52 3.26
CA LYS A 165 27.02 15.75 2.57
C LYS A 165 25.88 16.38 1.77
N GLU A 166 25.13 15.56 1.03
CA GLU A 166 23.95 16.03 0.28
C GLU A 166 22.81 16.51 1.19
N GLN A 167 22.81 16.14 2.47
CA GLN A 167 21.84 16.60 3.46
C GLN A 167 22.23 17.93 4.14
N GLN A 168 23.49 18.37 3.99
CA GLN A 168 23.96 19.68 4.47
C GLN A 168 23.31 20.84 3.70
N PRO A 169 23.23 22.05 4.29
CA PRO A 169 22.71 23.23 3.61
C PRO A 169 23.29 23.44 2.20
N GLY A 170 22.42 23.39 1.18
CA GLY A 170 22.79 23.53 -0.22
C GLY A 170 22.92 22.21 -1.01
N GLY A 171 22.90 21.06 -0.33
CA GLY A 171 22.80 19.74 -0.98
C GLY A 171 21.38 19.40 -1.42
N LYS A 172 21.24 18.39 -2.30
CA LYS A 172 19.94 18.00 -2.89
C LYS A 172 18.97 17.37 -1.91
N LEU A 173 19.46 16.82 -0.80
CA LEU A 173 18.66 16.18 0.25
C LEU A 173 18.28 17.18 1.37
N HIS A 174 18.87 18.37 1.37
CA HIS A 174 18.60 19.39 2.36
C HIS A 174 17.20 20.00 2.21
N ASN A 175 16.44 20.07 3.31
CA ASN A 175 15.05 20.55 3.36
C ASN A 175 14.10 19.87 2.35
N LEU A 176 14.41 18.64 1.95
CA LEU A 176 13.58 17.89 1.02
C LEU A 176 12.24 17.54 1.67
N THR A 177 11.14 17.86 0.97
CA THR A 177 9.78 17.47 1.34
C THR A 177 9.19 16.58 0.24
N PRO A 178 8.79 15.34 0.54
CA PRO A 178 9.01 14.59 1.78
C PRO A 178 10.50 14.27 2.04
N SER A 179 10.84 14.01 3.30
CA SER A 179 12.22 13.70 3.72
C SER A 179 12.77 12.48 2.99
N PHE A 180 14.10 12.36 2.95
CA PHE A 180 14.74 11.21 2.29
C PHE A 180 14.31 9.88 2.91
N GLN A 181 14.25 9.79 4.24
CA GLN A 181 13.79 8.58 4.94
C GLN A 181 12.33 8.24 4.59
N GLU A 182 11.46 9.24 4.47
CA GLU A 182 10.06 9.04 4.07
C GLU A 182 9.95 8.54 2.63
N ARG A 183 10.82 9.01 1.72
CA ARG A 183 10.90 8.47 0.35
C ARG A 183 11.35 7.03 0.35
N ILE A 184 12.38 6.66 1.13
CA ILE A 184 12.81 5.26 1.26
C ILE A 184 11.64 4.40 1.74
N LYS A 185 10.91 4.84 2.78
CA LYS A 185 9.72 4.14 3.27
C LYS A 185 8.67 3.97 2.17
N ARG A 186 8.36 5.04 1.43
CA ARG A 186 7.40 5.01 0.31
C ARG A 186 7.81 4.03 -0.80
N CYS A 187 9.05 4.10 -1.25
CA CYS A 187 9.60 3.20 -2.29
C CYS A 187 9.64 1.75 -1.80
N THR A 188 10.04 1.51 -0.56
CA THR A 188 10.04 0.17 0.06
C THR A 188 8.63 -0.41 0.10
N ASN A 189 7.65 0.37 0.57
CA ASN A 189 6.27 -0.06 0.62
C ASN A 189 5.68 -0.28 -0.78
N HIS A 190 6.15 0.44 -1.80
CA HIS A 190 5.76 0.21 -3.18
C HIS A 190 6.27 -1.14 -3.70
N LEU A 191 7.57 -1.43 -3.54
CA LEU A 191 8.16 -2.70 -3.96
C LEU A 191 7.50 -3.91 -3.28
N MET A 192 7.19 -3.82 -1.99
CA MET A 192 6.48 -4.89 -1.28
C MET A 192 5.07 -5.14 -1.82
N ARG A 193 4.34 -4.09 -2.23
CA ARG A 193 3.01 -4.26 -2.86
C ARG A 193 3.13 -4.92 -4.22
N GLU A 194 4.14 -4.53 -5.00
CA GLU A 194 4.40 -5.11 -6.32
C GLU A 194 4.81 -6.59 -6.22
N ASP A 195 5.67 -6.93 -5.26
CA ASP A 195 6.08 -8.32 -5.03
C ASP A 195 4.88 -9.21 -4.67
N GLU A 196 3.98 -8.73 -3.80
CA GLU A 196 2.77 -9.47 -3.44
C GLU A 196 1.82 -9.62 -4.63
N LEU A 197 1.65 -8.56 -5.44
CA LEU A 197 0.84 -8.62 -6.66
C LEU A 197 1.42 -9.62 -7.67
N ASN A 198 2.75 -9.60 -7.84
CA ASN A 198 3.45 -10.53 -8.72
C ASN A 198 3.33 -11.97 -8.22
N ARG A 199 3.45 -12.19 -6.91
CA ARG A 199 3.25 -13.50 -6.27
C ARG A 199 1.83 -14.02 -6.51
N MET A 200 0.82 -13.17 -6.34
CA MET A 200 -0.59 -13.52 -6.59
C MET A 200 -0.84 -13.87 -8.06
N ASN A 201 -0.33 -13.05 -8.98
CA ASN A 201 -0.46 -13.29 -10.42
C ASN A 201 0.24 -14.59 -10.84
N ALA A 202 1.44 -14.86 -10.31
CA ALA A 202 2.17 -16.09 -10.58
C ALA A 202 1.43 -17.33 -10.06
N MET A 203 0.83 -17.27 -8.87
CA MET A 203 0.01 -18.37 -8.34
C MET A 203 -1.22 -18.63 -9.20
N ARG A 204 -1.90 -17.56 -9.63
CA ARG A 204 -3.06 -17.67 -10.51
C ARG A 204 -2.70 -18.29 -11.85
N LEU A 205 -1.63 -17.82 -12.50
CA LEU A 205 -1.16 -18.36 -13.77
C LEU A 205 -0.79 -19.85 -13.64
N LYS A 206 -0.16 -20.24 -12.53
CA LYS A 206 0.17 -21.64 -12.25
C LYS A 206 -1.09 -22.51 -12.11
N GLN A 207 -2.12 -22.03 -11.42
CA GLN A 207 -3.38 -22.75 -11.27
C GLN A 207 -4.13 -22.88 -12.61
N GLU A 208 -4.14 -21.82 -13.42
CA GLU A 208 -4.74 -21.84 -14.76
C GLU A 208 -4.01 -22.83 -15.68
N ALA A 209 -2.68 -22.84 -15.67
CA ALA A 209 -1.86 -23.80 -16.43
C ALA A 209 -2.09 -25.26 -15.96
N GLU A 210 -2.20 -25.49 -14.65
CA GLU A 210 -2.51 -26.82 -14.10
C GLU A 210 -3.92 -27.27 -14.49
N ALA A 211 -4.90 -26.38 -14.46
CA ALA A 211 -6.27 -26.65 -14.87
C ALA A 211 -6.36 -26.93 -16.38
N GLU A 212 -5.63 -26.19 -17.21
CA GLU A 212 -5.55 -26.45 -18.65
C GLU A 212 -4.86 -27.79 -18.95
N ALA A 213 -3.76 -28.08 -18.26
CA ALA A 213 -3.08 -29.37 -18.38
C ALA A 213 -3.99 -30.54 -17.96
N ARG A 214 -4.82 -30.35 -16.92
CA ARG A 214 -5.82 -31.34 -16.51
C ARG A 214 -6.89 -31.55 -17.58
N LYS A 215 -7.45 -30.47 -18.14
CA LYS A 215 -8.42 -30.56 -19.25
C LYS A 215 -7.84 -31.25 -20.47
N MET A 216 -6.58 -30.96 -20.82
CA MET A 216 -5.88 -31.61 -21.93
C MET A 216 -5.70 -33.12 -21.69
N ARG A 217 -5.35 -33.53 -20.46
CA ARG A 217 -5.26 -34.95 -20.10
C ARG A 217 -6.61 -35.66 -20.18
N GLU A 218 -7.65 -35.06 -19.59
CA GLU A 218 -9.01 -35.60 -19.63
C GLU A 218 -9.54 -35.71 -21.08
N ALA A 219 -9.27 -34.71 -21.93
CA ALA A 219 -9.66 -34.75 -23.35
C ALA A 219 -8.90 -35.83 -24.13
N ALA A 220 -7.59 -36.01 -23.87
CA ALA A 220 -6.80 -37.08 -24.49
C ALA A 220 -7.29 -38.48 -24.08
N GLU A 221 -7.63 -38.67 -22.80
CA GLU A 221 -8.21 -39.91 -22.28
C GLU A 221 -9.59 -40.19 -22.91
N GLN A 222 -10.44 -39.17 -23.04
CA GLN A 222 -11.75 -39.30 -23.70
C GLN A 222 -11.60 -39.66 -25.18
N GLU A 223 -10.67 -39.05 -25.91
CA GLU A 223 -10.45 -39.38 -27.32
C GLU A 223 -9.87 -40.79 -27.49
N LEU A 224 -8.99 -41.22 -26.58
CA LEU A 224 -8.49 -42.59 -26.56
C LEU A 224 -9.64 -43.58 -26.30
N LYS A 225 -10.50 -43.27 -25.31
CA LYS A 225 -11.68 -44.08 -25.00
C LYS A 225 -12.64 -44.14 -26.18
N ARG A 226 -12.91 -43.02 -26.85
CA ARG A 226 -13.77 -42.94 -28.03
C ARG A 226 -13.20 -43.78 -29.18
N LYS A 227 -11.89 -43.72 -29.43
CA LYS A 227 -11.22 -44.54 -30.45
C LYS A 227 -11.33 -46.03 -30.12
N ALA A 228 -11.10 -46.42 -28.86
CA ALA A 228 -11.25 -47.80 -28.41
C ALA A 228 -12.70 -48.31 -28.55
N GLU A 229 -13.69 -47.48 -28.22
CA GLU A 229 -15.11 -47.81 -28.42
C GLU A 229 -15.46 -47.98 -29.91
N VAL A 230 -14.98 -47.09 -30.79
CA VAL A 230 -15.16 -47.24 -32.24
C VAL A 230 -14.52 -48.52 -32.77
N GLU A 231 -13.31 -48.86 -32.31
CA GLU A 231 -12.60 -50.08 -32.69
C GLU A 231 -13.35 -51.34 -32.20
N SER A 232 -13.83 -51.33 -30.96
CA SER A 232 -14.66 -52.41 -30.42
C SER A 232 -15.91 -52.63 -31.25
N VAL A 233 -16.67 -51.57 -31.54
CA VAL A 233 -17.88 -51.66 -32.37
C VAL A 233 -17.55 -52.11 -33.80
N TRP A 234 -16.41 -51.69 -34.33
CA TRP A 234 -15.94 -52.13 -35.65
C TRP A 234 -15.66 -53.65 -35.65
N GLU A 235 -15.01 -54.19 -34.62
CA GLU A 235 -14.78 -55.64 -34.49
C GLU A 235 -16.07 -56.41 -34.21
N ASP A 236 -16.98 -55.91 -33.37
CA ASP A 236 -18.26 -56.60 -33.10
C ASP A 236 -19.14 -56.69 -34.36
N THR A 237 -19.13 -55.64 -35.19
CA THR A 237 -19.86 -55.63 -36.46
C THR A 237 -19.13 -56.39 -37.59
N ARG A 238 -17.93 -56.93 -37.34
CA ARG A 238 -17.13 -57.66 -38.33
C ARG A 238 -17.86 -58.87 -38.89
N ASP A 239 -18.42 -59.71 -38.03
CA ASP A 239 -19.09 -60.93 -38.47
C ASP A 239 -20.33 -60.62 -39.33
N HIS A 240 -21.10 -59.59 -38.94
CA HIS A 240 -22.20 -59.08 -39.75
C HIS A 240 -21.73 -58.54 -41.11
N ARG A 241 -20.62 -57.79 -41.16
CA ARG A 241 -20.05 -57.31 -42.42
C ARG A 241 -19.52 -58.46 -43.30
N VAL A 242 -18.85 -59.45 -42.70
CA VAL A 242 -18.33 -60.63 -43.39
C VAL A 242 -19.47 -61.48 -43.94
N GLU A 243 -20.54 -61.68 -43.19
CA GLU A 243 -21.74 -62.40 -43.66
C GLU A 243 -22.43 -61.62 -44.79
N GLY A 244 -22.54 -60.29 -44.66
CA GLY A 244 -22.99 -59.40 -45.73
C GLY A 244 -22.17 -59.54 -47.01
N TRP A 245 -20.83 -59.55 -46.91
CA TRP A 245 -19.95 -59.75 -48.07
C TRP A 245 -20.05 -61.16 -48.67
N ARG A 246 -20.14 -62.20 -47.82
CA ARG A 246 -20.37 -63.59 -48.25
C ARG A 246 -21.67 -63.73 -49.03
N SER A 247 -22.74 -63.08 -48.57
CA SER A 247 -24.04 -63.09 -49.25
C SER A 247 -24.01 -62.34 -50.60
N PHE A 248 -23.30 -61.20 -50.69
CA PHE A 248 -23.11 -60.45 -51.93
C PHE A 248 -22.34 -61.26 -53.00
N GLN A 249 -21.26 -61.95 -52.61
CA GLN A 249 -20.56 -62.87 -53.51
C GLN A 249 -21.45 -64.02 -54.00
N LYS A 250 -22.26 -64.61 -53.12
CA LYS A 250 -23.23 -65.65 -53.49
C LYS A 250 -24.26 -65.10 -54.49
N ASN A 251 -24.76 -63.88 -54.31
CA ASN A 251 -25.68 -63.24 -55.24
C ASN A 251 -25.05 -62.89 -56.60
N LYS A 252 -23.77 -62.45 -56.64
CA LYS A 252 -23.05 -62.21 -57.89
C LYS A 252 -22.90 -63.50 -58.73
N LYS A 253 -22.65 -64.64 -58.08
CA LYS A 253 -22.63 -65.96 -58.75
C LYS A 253 -24.00 -66.37 -59.29
N LYS A 254 -25.10 -66.07 -58.58
CA LYS A 254 -26.47 -66.28 -59.09
C LYS A 254 -26.79 -65.40 -60.30
N LYS A 255 -26.43 -64.10 -60.25
CA LYS A 255 -26.67 -63.17 -61.37
C LYS A 255 -25.90 -63.57 -62.64
N LYS A 256 -24.65 -64.03 -62.52
CA LYS A 256 -23.87 -64.58 -63.65
C LYS A 256 -24.43 -65.90 -64.21
N LYS A 257 -25.10 -66.71 -63.38
CA LYS A 257 -25.82 -67.92 -63.84
C LYS A 257 -27.12 -67.58 -64.57
N MET A 258 -27.78 -66.50 -64.17
CA MET A 258 -29.00 -66.00 -64.83
C MET A 258 -28.69 -65.35 -66.19
N ASP A 259 -27.57 -64.63 -66.30
CA ASP A 259 -27.10 -63.98 -67.54
C ASP A 259 -26.58 -64.98 -68.60
N VAL A 260 -26.36 -66.24 -68.23
CA VAL A 260 -25.94 -67.33 -69.13
C VAL A 260 -27.13 -68.19 -69.61
N LEU A 261 -28.32 -67.95 -69.07
CA LEU A 261 -29.56 -68.69 -69.38
C LEU A 261 -30.62 -67.81 -70.07
N GLY A 262 -30.26 -66.59 -70.48
CA GLY A 262 -31.09 -65.67 -71.28
C GLY A 262 -30.54 -65.49 -72.69
#